data_AF-A0AAV2SU51-F1
#
_entry.id   AF-A0AAV2SU51-F1
#
_cell.length_a   1.000
_cell.length_b   1.000
_cell.length_c   1.000
_cell.angle_alpha   90.00
_cell.angle_beta   90.00
_cell.angle_gamma   90.00
#
_symmetry.space_group_name_H-M   'P 1'
#
loop_
_entity.id
_entity.type
_entity.pdbx_description
1 polymer ?
#
loop_
_entity_poly.entity_id
_entity_poly.type
_entity_poly.pdbx_seq_one_letter_code
_entity_poly.pdbx_strand_id
1 'polypeptide(L)'
;MPMSVKCKLLLYADDSALLVAGKDPKLIAEKLSNDLKSCHDWLVDNKLSLHLGKTECILFSTKRKIKLENDFKVFHNSTPIKQVKHVSYLGLTLDDTLSGESIITNIIKKASSRLKFLYRYKSILKEKK
;
A
#
# COMPACT_ATOMS: atom_id res chain seq x y z
N MET A 1 -7.44 17.95 6.68
CA MET A 1 -6.71 16.94 5.92
C MET A 1 -6.55 17.30 4.45
N PRO A 2 -7.60 17.40 3.61
CA PRO A 2 -7.41 17.60 2.16
C PRO A 2 -6.71 18.92 1.81
N MET A 3 -6.93 19.95 2.63
CA MET A 3 -6.32 21.28 2.48
C MET A 3 -4.88 21.36 3.00
N SER A 4 -4.44 20.40 3.84
CA SER A 4 -3.10 20.39 4.46
C SER A 4 -2.05 19.68 3.61
N VAL A 5 -2.47 18.89 2.62
CA VAL A 5 -1.56 18.14 1.75
C VAL A 5 -1.70 18.58 0.31
N LYS A 6 -0.57 18.74 -0.37
CA LYS A 6 -0.52 19.12 -1.79
C LYS A 6 -0.72 17.91 -2.70
N CYS A 7 -0.46 16.72 -2.17
CA CYS A 7 -0.51 15.47 -2.89
C CYS A 7 -1.91 14.85 -2.84
N LYS A 8 -2.13 13.86 -3.72
CA LYS A 8 -3.44 13.21 -3.81
C LYS A 8 -3.64 12.35 -2.57
N LEU A 9 -4.63 12.70 -1.76
CA LEU A 9 -5.03 11.96 -0.58
C LEU A 9 -6.19 11.01 -0.92
N LEU A 10 -6.02 9.72 -0.64
CA LEU A 10 -7.09 8.73 -0.66
C LEU A 10 -7.43 8.35 0.78
N LEU A 11 -8.71 8.30 1.11
CA LEU A 11 -9.22 7.95 2.42
C LEU A 11 -10.22 6.81 2.26
N TYR A 12 -10.10 5.79 3.10
CA TYR A 12 -11.07 4.72 3.20
C TYR A 12 -11.16 4.24 4.65
N ALA A 13 -12.30 4.49 5.30
CA ALA A 13 -12.46 4.25 6.73
C ALA A 13 -11.32 4.89 7.55
N ASP A 14 -10.54 4.10 8.28
CA ASP A 14 -9.37 4.50 9.04
C ASP A 14 -8.06 4.50 8.23
N ASP A 15 -8.06 3.93 7.03
CA ASP A 15 -6.89 3.88 6.15
C ASP A 15 -6.76 5.17 5.33
N SER A 16 -5.54 5.71 5.27
CA SER A 16 -5.18 6.89 4.49
C SER A 16 -3.98 6.61 3.60
N ALA A 17 -4.02 7.02 2.34
CA ALA A 17 -2.92 6.88 1.40
C ALA A 17 -2.58 8.22 0.74
N LEU A 18 -1.30 8.59 0.77
CA LEU A 18 -0.75 9.77 0.11
C LEU A 18 -0.08 9.34 -1.20
N LEU A 19 -0.47 9.95 -2.32
CA LEU A 19 0.09 9.66 -3.64
C LEU A 19 0.75 10.88 -4.25
N VAL A 20 1.99 10.68 -4.70
CA VAL A 20 2.82 11.68 -5.35
C VAL A 20 3.35 11.12 -6.65
N ALA A 21 3.14 11.85 -7.73
CA ALA A 21 3.71 11.53 -9.03
C ALA A 21 4.88 12.49 -9.32
N GLY A 22 5.96 11.95 -9.88
CA GLY A 22 7.15 12.72 -10.23
C GLY A 22 8.15 11.90 -11.05
N LYS A 23 9.09 12.60 -11.68
CA LYS A 23 10.18 11.96 -12.45
C LYS A 23 11.40 11.65 -11.58
N ASP A 24 11.66 12.50 -10.58
CA ASP A 24 12.79 12.41 -9.68
C ASP A 24 12.34 11.84 -8.32
N PRO A 25 12.83 10.64 -7.94
CA PRO A 25 12.50 9.99 -6.68
C PRO A 25 12.89 10.82 -5.45
N LYS A 26 13.94 11.63 -5.51
CA LYS A 26 14.37 12.47 -4.37
C LYS A 26 13.35 13.56 -4.09
N LEU A 27 12.93 14.28 -5.13
CA LEU A 27 11.88 15.29 -5.02
C LEU A 27 10.53 14.67 -4.59
N ILE A 28 10.24 13.44 -5.02
CA ILE A 28 9.05 12.71 -4.56
C ILE A 28 9.15 12.42 -3.06
N ALA A 29 10.30 11.95 -2.58
CA ALA A 29 10.53 11.65 -1.17
C ALA A 29 10.43 12.90 -0.29
N GLU A 30 10.99 14.02 -0.72
CA GLU A 30 10.89 15.32 -0.02
C GLU A 30 9.43 15.81 0.05
N LYS A 31 8.70 15.74 -1.07
CA LYS A 31 7.28 16.11 -1.10
C LYS A 31 6.45 15.23 -0.17
N LEU A 32 6.65 13.91 -0.21
CA LEU A 32 6.01 12.96 0.70
C LEU A 32 6.31 13.27 2.15
N SER A 33 7.57 13.57 2.48
CA SER A 33 7.99 13.87 3.86
C SER A 33 7.33 15.14 4.38
N ASN A 34 7.26 16.20 3.56
CA ASN A 34 6.60 17.45 3.91
C ASN A 34 5.07 17.30 4.05
N ASP A 35 4.45 16.57 3.13
CA ASP A 35 3.01 16.32 3.16
C ASP A 35 2.62 15.43 4.34
N LEU A 36 3.44 14.43 4.65
CA LEU A 36 3.22 13.56 5.79
C LEU A 36 3.36 14.32 7.11
N LYS A 37 4.31 15.24 7.22
CA LYS A 37 4.41 16.17 8.35
C LYS A 37 3.14 17.03 8.49
N SER A 38 2.66 17.59 7.38
CA SER A 38 1.45 18.43 7.38
C SER A 38 0.19 17.62 7.75
N CYS A 39 0.11 16.36 7.30
CA CYS A 39 -0.94 15.42 7.71
C CYS A 39 -0.85 15.07 9.19
N HIS A 40 0.36 14.84 9.72
CA HIS A 40 0.59 14.56 11.13
C HIS A 40 0.15 15.72 12.01
N ASP A 41 0.54 16.95 11.68
CA ASP A 41 0.18 18.14 12.44
C ASP A 41 -1.36 18.31 12.47
N TRP A 42 -2.02 18.13 11.32
CA TRP A 42 -3.48 18.12 11.28
C TRP A 42 -4.10 17.01 12.13
N LEU A 43 -3.54 15.80 12.14
CA LEU A 43 -4.03 14.69 12.97
C LEU A 43 -3.95 15.06 14.45
N VAL A 44 -2.79 15.58 14.89
CA VAL A 44 -2.56 15.99 16.29
C VAL A 44 -3.54 17.08 16.71
N ASP A 45 -3.74 18.11 15.87
CA ASP A 45 -4.71 19.18 16.13
C ASP A 45 -6.14 18.65 16.28
N ASN A 46 -6.45 17.55 15.60
CA ASN A 46 -7.75 16.87 15.65
C ASN A 46 -7.80 15.73 16.69
N LYS A 47 -6.83 15.67 17.60
CA LYS A 47 -6.72 14.64 18.66
C LYS A 47 -6.63 13.20 18.14
N LEU A 48 -6.08 13.04 16.94
CA LEU A 48 -5.77 11.75 16.32
C LEU A 48 -4.25 11.52 16.34
N SER A 49 -3.84 10.26 16.29
CA SER A 49 -2.41 9.89 16.27
C SER A 49 -2.05 9.08 15.02
N LEU A 50 -0.89 9.38 14.46
CA LEU A 50 -0.32 8.61 13.35
C LEU A 50 0.51 7.46 13.90
N HIS A 51 0.16 6.22 13.56
CA HIS A 51 0.91 5.05 14.00
C HIS A 51 2.06 4.72 13.04
N LEU A 52 3.24 5.32 13.27
CA LEU A 52 4.42 5.19 12.42
C LEU A 52 4.87 3.73 12.17
N GLY A 53 4.58 2.81 13.08
CA GLY A 53 4.89 1.38 12.91
C GLY A 53 4.06 0.65 11.85
N LYS A 54 2.87 1.18 11.51
CA LYS A 54 1.99 0.68 10.44
C LYS A 54 2.08 1.51 9.18
N THR A 55 2.68 2.70 9.24
CA THR A 55 2.89 3.54 8.08
C THR A 55 4.00 2.92 7.22
N GLU A 56 3.64 2.52 6.01
CA GLU A 56 4.57 1.96 5.03
C GLU A 56 4.62 2.86 3.79
N CYS A 57 5.76 2.89 3.11
CA CYS A 57 5.91 3.60 1.84
C CYS A 57 6.33 2.63 0.73
N ILE A 58 5.84 2.90 -0.48
CA ILE A 58 6.16 2.12 -1.67
C ILE A 58 6.46 3.07 -2.82
N LEU A 59 7.53 2.78 -3.55
CA LEU A 59 7.90 3.52 -4.76
C LEU A 59 7.45 2.70 -5.97
N PHE A 60 6.51 3.25 -6.75
CA PHE A 60 6.07 2.63 -7.99
C PHE A 60 6.93 3.07 -9.17
N SER A 61 7.55 2.12 -9.87
CA SER A 61 8.32 2.41 -11.08
C SER A 61 8.57 1.15 -11.92
N THR A 62 9.19 1.31 -13.09
CA THR A 62 9.59 0.16 -13.91
C THR A 62 10.71 -0.63 -13.22
N LYS A 63 10.75 -1.96 -13.39
CA LYS A 63 11.80 -2.86 -12.88
C LYS A 63 13.23 -2.32 -13.03
N ARG A 64 13.54 -1.71 -14.19
CA ARG A 64 14.86 -1.12 -14.47
C ARG A 64 15.18 0.09 -13.59
N LYS A 65 14.20 0.97 -13.36
CA LYS A 65 14.37 2.19 -12.56
C LYS A 65 14.43 1.89 -11.06
N ILE A 66 13.61 0.95 -10.58
CA ILE A 66 13.63 0.52 -9.17
C ILE A 66 15.01 -0.03 -8.78
N LYS A 67 15.64 -0.83 -9.65
CA LYS A 67 16.99 -1.36 -9.39
C LYS A 67 18.08 -0.29 -9.34
N LEU A 68 17.87 0.84 -10.00
CA LEU A 68 18.82 1.95 -10.04
C LEU A 68 18.65 2.87 -8.82
N GLU A 69 17.44 2.95 -8.30
CA GLU A 69 17.02 3.83 -7.21
C GLU A 69 16.94 3.05 -5.89
N ASN A 70 18.10 2.71 -5.34
CA ASN A 70 18.20 1.95 -4.07
C ASN A 70 18.03 2.83 -2.81
N ASP A 71 17.96 4.16 -2.94
CA ASP A 71 18.04 5.08 -1.79
C ASP A 71 16.77 5.95 -1.60
N PHE A 72 15.61 5.44 -2.01
CA PHE A 72 14.34 6.12 -1.77
C PHE A 72 13.93 6.01 -0.29
N LYS A 73 14.11 7.10 0.46
CA LYS A 73 13.75 7.17 1.88
C LYS A 73 12.83 8.36 2.14
N VAL A 74 11.66 8.07 2.71
CA VAL A 74 10.72 9.09 3.20
C VAL A 74 10.93 9.23 4.70
N PHE A 75 10.98 10.46 5.20
CA PHE A 75 11.23 10.74 6.61
C PHE A 75 10.04 11.43 7.26
N HIS A 76 9.76 11.07 8.51
CA HIS A 76 8.87 11.79 9.40
C HIS A 76 9.66 12.24 10.63
N ASN A 77 9.88 13.55 10.82
CA ASN A 77 10.62 14.13 11.95
C ASN A 77 11.88 13.31 12.32
N SER A 78 12.74 13.05 11.33
CA SER A 78 14.00 12.27 11.45
C SER A 78 13.87 10.75 11.56
N THR A 79 12.66 10.20 11.62
CA THR A 79 12.43 8.75 11.57
C THR A 79 12.16 8.29 10.12
N PRO A 80 12.92 7.34 9.57
CA PRO A 80 12.66 6.81 8.24
C PRO A 80 11.42 5.91 8.26
N ILE A 81 10.53 6.11 7.30
CA ILE A 81 9.37 5.25 7.08
C ILE A 81 9.84 3.97 6.38
N LYS A 82 9.27 2.84 6.80
CA LYS A 82 9.59 1.53 6.24
C LYS A 82 9.20 1.48 4.77
N GLN A 83 10.19 1.33 3.90
CA GLN A 83 9.98 1.07 2.48
C GLN A 83 9.68 -0.41 2.27
N VAL A 84 8.59 -0.70 1.56
CA VAL A 84 8.17 -2.05 1.21
C VAL A 84 8.08 -2.23 -0.31
N LYS A 85 8.32 -3.46 -0.77
CA LYS A 85 8.13 -3.86 -2.18
C LYS A 85 6.70 -4.31 -2.49
N HIS A 86 5.98 -4.71 -1.45
CA HIS A 86 4.61 -5.16 -1.52
C HIS A 86 3.81 -4.41 -0.45
N VAL A 87 2.72 -3.76 -0.83
CA VAL A 87 1.82 -3.09 0.12
C VAL A 87 0.44 -3.72 0.02
N SER A 88 -0.22 -3.93 1.16
CA SER A 88 -1.62 -4.35 1.17
C SER A 88 -2.51 -3.12 1.26
N TYR A 89 -3.40 -2.94 0.28
CA TYR A 89 -4.34 -1.83 0.24
C TYR A 89 -5.71 -2.35 -0.19
N LEU A 90 -6.75 -2.13 0.63
CA LEU A 90 -8.13 -2.58 0.38
C LEU A 90 -8.26 -4.09 0.07
N GLY A 91 -7.42 -4.92 0.70
CA GLY A 91 -7.40 -6.37 0.51
C GLY A 91 -6.72 -6.86 -0.77
N LEU A 92 -6.08 -5.94 -1.53
CA LEU A 92 -5.21 -6.24 -2.65
C LEU A 92 -3.75 -6.08 -2.22
N THR A 93 -2.88 -6.97 -2.72
CA THR A 93 -1.43 -6.82 -2.56
C THR A 93 -0.91 -6.17 -3.82
N LEU A 94 -0.30 -4.98 -3.70
CA LEU A 94 0.28 -4.23 -4.81
C LEU A 94 1.80 -4.36 -4.78
N ASP A 95 2.38 -4.65 -5.94
CA ASP A 95 3.83 -4.74 -6.11
C ASP A 95 4.39 -3.39 -6.58
N ASP A 96 5.64 -3.11 -6.22
CA ASP A 96 6.41 -1.92 -6.63
C ASP A 96 6.45 -1.70 -8.17
N THR A 97 6.32 -2.77 -8.95
CA THR A 97 6.29 -2.73 -10.41
C THR A 97 4.88 -2.64 -11.00
N LEU A 98 3.83 -2.69 -10.16
CA LEU A 98 2.43 -2.78 -10.56
C LEU A 98 2.17 -3.85 -11.64
N SER A 99 2.92 -4.96 -11.61
CA SER A 99 2.75 -6.07 -12.57
C SER A 99 1.38 -6.76 -12.45
N GLY A 100 0.73 -6.65 -11.28
CA GLY A 100 -0.52 -7.33 -10.96
C GLY A 100 -0.36 -8.83 -10.70
N GLU A 101 0.88 -9.34 -10.71
CA GLU A 101 1.17 -10.76 -10.53
C GLU A 101 0.78 -11.23 -9.13
N SER A 102 1.11 -10.47 -8.08
CA SER A 102 0.68 -10.78 -6.71
C SER A 102 -0.84 -10.77 -6.53
N ILE A 103 -1.55 -9.86 -7.22
CA ILE A 103 -3.01 -9.81 -7.20
C ILE A 103 -3.58 -11.09 -7.81
N ILE A 104 -3.15 -11.44 -9.03
CA ILE A 104 -3.66 -12.60 -9.77
C ILE A 104 -3.37 -13.88 -9.01
N THR A 105 -2.13 -14.06 -8.53
CA THR A 105 -1.74 -15.24 -7.76
C THR A 105 -2.55 -15.39 -6.47
N ASN A 106 -2.82 -14.29 -5.76
CA ASN A 106 -3.68 -14.31 -4.58
C ASN A 106 -5.13 -14.69 -4.91
N ILE A 107 -5.68 -14.20 -6.03
CA ILE A 107 -7.03 -14.56 -6.48
C ILE A 107 -7.10 -16.06 -6.83
N ILE A 108 -6.14 -16.55 -7.63
CA ILE A 108 -6.06 -17.97 -8.01
C ILE A 108 -5.94 -18.84 -6.76
N LYS A 109 -5.10 -18.45 -5.79
CA LYS A 109 -4.94 -19.18 -4.52
C LYS A 109 -6.25 -19.23 -3.72
N LYS A 110 -6.96 -18.11 -3.60
CA LYS A 110 -8.27 -18.04 -2.92
C LYS A 110 -9.31 -18.93 -3.62
N ALA A 111 -9.42 -18.84 -4.95
CA ALA A 111 -10.34 -19.65 -5.75
C ALA A 111 -10.01 -21.15 -5.62
N SER A 112 -8.75 -21.51 -5.78
CA SER A 112 -8.27 -22.90 -5.71
C SER A 112 -8.48 -23.51 -4.32
N SER A 113 -8.25 -22.74 -3.25
CA SER A 113 -8.50 -23.18 -1.88
C SER A 113 -9.98 -23.51 -1.66
N ARG A 114 -10.89 -22.64 -2.11
CA ARG A 114 -12.35 -22.86 -2.04
C ARG A 114 -12.79 -24.04 -2.89
N LEU A 115 -12.26 -24.18 -4.10
CA LEU A 115 -12.54 -25.31 -4.98
C LEU A 115 -12.06 -26.63 -4.38
N LYS A 116 -10.85 -26.68 -3.80
CA LYS A 116 -10.34 -27.87 -3.12
C LYS A 116 -11.21 -28.26 -1.93
N PHE A 117 -11.69 -27.28 -1.16
CA PHE A 117 -12.64 -27.51 -0.09
C PHE A 117 -13.93 -28.14 -0.63
N LEU A 118 -14.57 -27.54 -1.63
CA LEU A 118 -15.80 -28.08 -2.23
C LEU A 118 -15.60 -29.48 -2.83
N TYR A 119 -14.46 -29.71 -3.49
CA TYR A 119 -14.13 -31.00 -4.08
C TYR A 119 -14.02 -32.11 -3.02
N ARG A 120 -13.49 -31.80 -1.84
CA ARG A 120 -13.41 -32.76 -0.71
C ARG A 120 -14.80 -33.19 -0.21
N TYR A 121 -15.79 -32.31 -0.30
CA TYR A 121 -17.17 -32.57 0.12
C TYR A 121 -18.08 -33.03 -1.03
N LYS A 122 -17.51 -33.34 -2.20
CA LYS A 122 -18.25 -33.81 -3.38
C LYS A 122 -19.14 -35.02 -3.09
N SER A 123 -18.71 -35.93 -2.21
CA SER A 123 -19.50 -37.13 -1.85
C SER A 123 -20.76 -36.80 -1.05
N ILE A 124 -20.72 -35.75 -0.22
CA ILE A 124 -21.84 -35.28 0.60
C ILE A 124 -22.81 -34.45 -0.25
N LEU A 125 -22.30 -33.77 -1.28
CA LEU A 125 -23.08 -32.99 -2.25
C LEU A 125 -23.78 -33.84 -3.33
N LYS A 126 -23.63 -35.16 -3.33
CA LYS A 126 -24.44 -36.03 -4.21
C LYS A 126 -25.86 -36.11 -3.65
N GLU A 127 -26.83 -35.52 -4.36
CA GLU A 127 -28.26 -35.72 -4.08
C GLU A 127 -28.60 -37.21 -4.03
N LYS A 128 -29.41 -37.58 -3.03
CA LYS A 128 -30.12 -38.87 -3.01
C LYS A 128 -31.12 -38.82 -4.18
N LYS A 129 -30.86 -39.64 -5.20
CA LYS A 129 -31.86 -40.00 -6.21
C LYS A 129 -33.08 -40.64 -5.56
#